data_AF-A0A6I3WKC7-F1
#
_entry.id   AF-A0A6I3WKC7-F1
#
_cell.length_a   1.000
_cell.length_b   1.000
_cell.length_c   1.000
_cell.angle_alpha   90.00
_cell.angle_beta   90.00
_cell.angle_gamma   90.00
#
_symmetry.space_group_name_H-M   'P 1'
#
loop_
_entity.id
_entity.type
_entity.pdbx_description
1 polymer ?
#
loop_
_entity_poly.entity_id
_entity_poly.type
_entity_poly.pdbx_seq_one_letter_code
_entity_poly.pdbx_strand_id
1 'polypeptide(L)'
;MIYQCNGCNRTTFETTCPWCTSSELSPSSELSSRHLTPLDPSFYPDFQYRSKGLLKDFLGKKKEQAQLNDLLNNVLRKYAELKQPYFTNFIHTTREGAAARDETGVPGPRMGGVYTERELFREVLIRKGFDELEELPSLLDKLLLTTTFNSTYLGFSRELSRHIKADFADTLRSWIEEAGTTFRADLALFYYYLWENDVPYPSVQFNPQATSTAGMPLVAMPAFRNGLSLCEEIYFDILVERLGSQLEHFNPNRFITMYLVDAMDGFQFEDFLVEIFRTIGYDVKETKRTADQGADLFVSRFGKNMVIQAKNYTGSVGNSAVQQAISAKAFYGCDEAMVVTNSYFTKSARELANTAAVRLIDREGLQSYLDDYNQKLIEVFQAEEENMS
;
A
#
# COMPACT_ATOMS: atom_id res chain seq x y z
N MET A 1 16.91 -13.73 -13.08
CA MET A 1 15.49 -14.10 -13.06
C MET A 1 14.83 -13.67 -11.77
N ILE A 2 13.67 -13.00 -11.83
CA ILE A 2 12.88 -12.58 -10.66
C ILE A 2 11.67 -13.51 -10.50
N TYR A 3 11.38 -13.88 -9.27
CA TYR A 3 10.34 -14.82 -8.89
C TYR A 3 9.41 -14.19 -7.86
N GLN A 4 8.14 -14.60 -7.85
CA GLN A 4 7.20 -14.26 -6.79
C GLN A 4 6.86 -15.50 -5.96
N CYS A 5 6.96 -15.39 -4.64
CA CYS A 5 6.55 -16.45 -3.74
C CYS A 5 5.03 -16.50 -3.66
N ASN A 6 4.43 -17.66 -3.94
CA ASN A 6 2.98 -17.80 -3.80
C ASN A 6 2.55 -17.68 -2.33
N GLY A 7 3.37 -18.05 -1.34
CA GLY A 7 3.01 -17.97 0.08
C GLY A 7 2.92 -16.55 0.64
N CYS A 8 3.99 -15.76 0.51
CA CYS A 8 4.07 -14.41 1.09
C CYS A 8 3.94 -13.27 0.07
N ASN A 9 3.73 -13.58 -1.22
CA ASN A 9 3.63 -12.64 -2.34
C ASN A 9 4.87 -11.75 -2.57
N ARG A 10 5.96 -11.95 -1.82
CA ARG A 10 7.22 -11.22 -1.99
C ARG A 10 7.98 -11.69 -3.22
N THR A 11 8.71 -10.77 -3.84
CA THR A 11 9.62 -11.05 -4.94
C THR A 11 11.03 -11.38 -4.46
N THR A 12 11.72 -12.28 -5.16
CA THR A 12 13.10 -12.69 -4.86
C THR A 12 13.82 -13.12 -6.13
N PHE A 13 15.14 -13.19 -6.07
CA PHE A 13 15.97 -13.82 -7.11
C PHE A 13 16.30 -15.29 -6.79
N GLU A 14 15.96 -15.76 -5.59
CA GLU A 14 16.19 -17.13 -5.16
C GLU A 14 15.10 -18.08 -5.64
N THR A 15 15.47 -19.34 -5.88
CA THR A 15 14.53 -20.42 -6.25
C THR A 15 13.85 -21.07 -5.06
N THR A 16 14.22 -20.66 -3.83
CA THR A 16 13.56 -21.03 -2.58
C THR A 16 13.21 -19.75 -1.81
N CYS A 17 12.02 -19.71 -1.20
CA CYS A 17 11.54 -18.48 -0.55
C CYS A 17 12.32 -18.23 0.74
N PRO A 18 13.08 -17.12 0.86
CA PRO A 18 13.88 -16.86 2.07
C PRO A 18 13.04 -16.55 3.32
N TRP A 19 11.75 -16.23 3.17
CA TRP A 19 10.90 -15.70 4.25
C TRP A 19 9.85 -16.68 4.78
N CYS A 20 9.63 -17.82 4.11
CA CYS A 20 8.62 -18.80 4.52
C CYS A 20 9.30 -20.01 5.22
N THR A 21 9.04 -20.24 6.51
CA THR A 21 9.60 -21.37 7.30
C THR A 21 8.86 -22.68 7.09
N SER A 22 9.57 -23.80 6.94
CA SER A 22 9.07 -25.17 6.67
C SER A 22 8.06 -25.73 7.68
N SER A 23 7.88 -25.11 8.85
CA SER A 23 7.34 -25.72 10.06
C SER A 23 5.84 -25.53 10.32
N GLU A 24 5.14 -24.74 9.52
CA GLU A 24 3.67 -24.78 9.50
C GLU A 24 3.27 -25.72 8.35
N LEU A 25 2.88 -26.97 8.65
CA LEU A 25 1.82 -27.71 7.96
C LEU A 25 1.58 -29.14 8.47
N SER A 26 0.30 -29.50 8.45
CA SER A 26 -0.32 -30.81 8.73
C SER A 26 -0.11 -31.82 7.59
N PRO A 27 -0.27 -33.14 7.84
CA PRO A 27 0.23 -34.21 6.96
C PRO A 27 -0.62 -34.53 5.71
N SER A 28 -1.72 -33.81 5.45
CA SER A 28 -2.75 -34.25 4.48
C SER A 28 -2.81 -33.45 3.17
N SER A 29 -1.78 -32.67 2.84
CA SER A 29 -1.68 -32.02 1.52
C SER A 29 -0.38 -32.41 0.83
N GLU A 30 -0.33 -33.64 0.31
CA GLU A 30 0.68 -33.99 -0.68
C GLU A 30 0.48 -33.06 -1.91
N LEU A 31 1.51 -32.23 -2.19
CA LEU A 31 1.71 -31.37 -3.37
C LEU A 31 1.13 -29.94 -3.47
N SER A 32 0.61 -29.28 -2.43
CA SER A 32 0.49 -27.79 -2.43
C SER A 32 1.81 -27.13 -2.01
N SER A 33 2.89 -27.51 -2.67
CA SER A 33 4.25 -27.06 -2.33
C SER A 33 4.41 -25.57 -2.61
N ARG A 34 5.09 -24.89 -1.68
CA ARG A 34 5.42 -23.47 -1.64
C ARG A 34 6.24 -23.04 -2.86
N HIS A 35 5.57 -22.91 -3.99
CA HIS A 35 6.20 -22.66 -5.28
C HIS A 35 6.50 -21.17 -5.46
N LEU A 36 7.73 -20.89 -5.90
CA LEU A 36 8.12 -19.63 -6.49
C LEU A 36 7.77 -19.68 -7.98
N THR A 37 7.06 -18.67 -8.44
CA THR A 37 6.68 -18.55 -9.85
C THR A 37 7.65 -17.57 -10.51
N PRO A 38 8.39 -17.97 -11.57
CA PRO A 38 9.16 -17.02 -12.37
C PRO A 38 8.22 -15.95 -12.93
N LEU A 39 8.68 -14.70 -12.99
CA LEU A 39 7.88 -13.58 -13.53
C LEU A 39 8.21 -13.28 -15.00
N ASP A 40 9.09 -14.08 -15.60
CA ASP A 40 9.33 -14.16 -17.04
C ASP A 40 8.81 -15.52 -17.56
N PRO A 41 7.88 -15.53 -18.54
CA PRO A 41 7.33 -16.77 -19.07
C PRO A 41 8.36 -17.71 -19.70
N SER A 42 9.50 -17.20 -20.20
CA SER A 42 10.56 -18.04 -20.77
C SER A 42 11.22 -18.97 -19.73
N PHE A 43 11.07 -18.66 -18.44
CA PHE A 43 11.61 -19.44 -17.33
C PHE A 43 10.59 -20.38 -16.70
N TYR A 44 9.37 -20.49 -17.23
CA TYR A 44 8.38 -21.41 -16.67
C TYR A 44 8.85 -22.87 -16.77
N PRO A 45 8.68 -23.69 -15.71
CA PRO A 45 9.13 -25.08 -15.70
C PRO A 45 8.57 -25.96 -16.83
N ASP A 46 7.43 -25.57 -17.40
CA ASP A 46 6.70 -26.22 -18.49
C ASP A 46 7.45 -26.15 -19.81
N PHE A 47 8.34 -25.17 -19.97
CA PHE A 47 9.15 -24.96 -21.16
C PHE A 47 10.61 -25.40 -20.97
N GLN A 48 10.93 -25.99 -19.82
CA GLN A 48 12.30 -26.35 -19.44
C GLN A 48 12.49 -27.87 -19.50
N TYR A 49 13.57 -28.31 -20.13
CA TYR A 49 13.90 -29.72 -20.22
C TYR A 49 14.26 -30.28 -18.84
N ARG A 50 13.60 -31.38 -18.45
CA ARG A 50 13.93 -32.14 -17.24
C ARG A 50 14.65 -33.43 -17.64
N SER A 51 15.88 -33.61 -17.15
CA SER A 51 16.66 -34.84 -17.39
C SER A 51 15.89 -36.07 -16.95
N LYS A 52 15.86 -37.11 -17.79
CA LYS A 52 15.20 -38.40 -17.54
C LYS A 52 16.22 -39.54 -17.36
N GLY A 53 17.49 -39.18 -17.13
CA GLY A 53 18.62 -40.10 -16.94
C GLY A 53 19.50 -40.24 -18.20
N LEU A 54 20.80 -40.51 -17.98
CA LEU A 54 21.88 -40.46 -18.97
C LEU A 54 21.58 -41.13 -20.33
N LEU A 55 21.00 -42.33 -20.34
CA LEU A 55 20.71 -43.10 -21.55
C LEU A 55 19.55 -42.53 -22.38
N LYS A 56 18.50 -42.00 -21.72
CA LYS A 56 17.33 -41.42 -22.40
C LYS A 56 17.64 -40.02 -22.92
N ASP A 57 18.45 -39.27 -22.17
CA ASP A 57 18.90 -37.93 -22.55
C ASP A 57 19.79 -37.97 -23.81
N PHE A 58 20.60 -39.03 -23.99
CA PHE A 58 21.50 -39.17 -25.14
C PHE A 58 20.78 -39.31 -26.50
N LEU A 59 19.61 -39.98 -26.52
CA LEU A 59 18.88 -40.29 -27.76
C LEU A 59 17.79 -39.27 -28.11
N GLY A 60 17.21 -38.58 -27.11
CA GLY A 60 15.99 -37.78 -27.30
C GLY A 60 16.10 -36.29 -26.96
N LYS A 61 17.12 -35.86 -26.19
CA LYS A 61 17.16 -34.52 -25.59
C LYS A 61 17.09 -33.39 -26.61
N LYS A 62 17.81 -33.49 -27.74
CA LYS A 62 17.79 -32.43 -28.77
C LYS A 62 16.40 -32.23 -29.39
N LYS A 63 15.67 -33.33 -29.63
CA LYS A 63 14.34 -33.29 -30.22
C LYS A 63 13.32 -32.75 -29.22
N GLU A 64 13.37 -33.21 -27.97
CA GLU A 64 12.48 -32.74 -26.90
C GLU A 64 12.72 -31.25 -26.59
N GLN A 65 13.99 -30.83 -26.54
CA GLN A 65 14.33 -29.42 -26.38
C GLN A 65 13.80 -28.55 -27.53
N ALA A 66 13.88 -29.02 -28.77
CA ALA A 66 13.33 -28.30 -29.92
C ALA A 66 11.80 -28.14 -29.80
N GLN A 67 11.09 -29.20 -29.42
CA GLN A 67 9.64 -29.15 -29.18
C GLN A 67 9.25 -28.18 -28.06
N LEU A 68 9.99 -28.17 -26.95
CA LEU A 68 9.77 -27.23 -25.85
C LEU A 68 10.02 -25.77 -26.28
N ASN A 69 11.06 -25.54 -27.09
CA ASN A 69 11.35 -24.21 -27.63
C ASN A 69 10.25 -23.73 -28.59
N ASP A 70 9.74 -24.61 -29.46
CA ASP A 70 8.63 -24.28 -30.37
C ASP A 70 7.36 -23.95 -29.59
N LEU A 71 7.05 -24.74 -28.55
CA LEU A 71 5.93 -24.50 -27.64
C LEU A 71 6.07 -23.15 -26.93
N LEU A 72 7.24 -22.86 -26.36
CA LEU A 72 7.54 -21.58 -25.72
C LEU A 72 7.32 -20.41 -26.67
N ASN A 73 7.90 -20.48 -27.88
CA ASN A 73 7.77 -19.43 -28.89
C ASN A 73 6.32 -19.20 -29.28
N ASN A 74 5.52 -20.26 -29.39
CA ASN A 74 4.10 -20.16 -29.69
C ASN A 74 3.33 -19.46 -28.57
N VAL A 75 3.54 -19.89 -27.32
CA VAL A 75 2.92 -19.30 -26.13
C VAL A 75 3.28 -17.83 -26.00
N LEU A 76 4.56 -17.46 -26.15
CA LEU A 76 5.02 -16.07 -26.05
C LEU A 76 4.40 -15.19 -27.13
N ARG A 77 4.33 -15.67 -28.37
CA ARG A 77 3.69 -14.95 -29.48
C ARG A 77 2.21 -14.70 -29.19
N LYS A 78 1.45 -15.76 -28.87
CA LYS A 78 0.02 -15.66 -28.55
C LYS A 78 -0.22 -14.76 -27.34
N TYR A 79 0.61 -14.90 -26.31
CA TYR A 79 0.53 -14.07 -25.11
C TYR A 79 0.75 -12.59 -25.45
N ALA A 80 1.76 -12.26 -26.27
CA ALA A 80 1.99 -10.89 -26.71
C ALA A 80 0.79 -10.30 -27.48
N GLU A 81 0.18 -11.08 -28.39
CA GLU A 81 -1.00 -10.66 -29.17
C GLU A 81 -2.25 -10.49 -28.30
N LEU A 82 -2.43 -11.32 -27.27
CA LEU A 82 -3.63 -11.32 -26.42
C LEU A 82 -3.44 -10.56 -25.10
N LYS A 83 -2.21 -10.13 -24.76
CA LYS A 83 -1.88 -9.43 -23.51
C LYS A 83 -2.87 -8.31 -23.23
N GLN A 84 -3.11 -7.47 -24.24
CA GLN A 84 -4.21 -6.53 -24.28
C GLN A 84 -5.00 -6.79 -25.58
N PRO A 85 -6.33 -7.00 -25.53
CA PRO A 85 -7.23 -6.66 -24.42
C PRO A 85 -7.45 -7.78 -23.40
N TYR A 86 -7.11 -9.04 -23.66
CA TYR A 86 -7.67 -10.15 -22.88
C TYR A 86 -7.12 -10.24 -21.46
N PHE A 87 -5.81 -10.37 -21.27
CA PHE A 87 -5.23 -10.54 -19.93
C PHE A 87 -5.36 -9.27 -19.09
N THR A 88 -4.98 -8.12 -19.64
CA THR A 88 -5.07 -6.84 -18.94
C THR A 88 -6.51 -6.47 -18.58
N ASN A 89 -7.47 -6.58 -19.50
CA ASN A 89 -8.84 -6.21 -19.17
C ASN A 89 -9.46 -7.19 -18.18
N PHE A 90 -9.19 -8.49 -18.31
CA PHE A 90 -9.68 -9.47 -17.35
C PHE A 90 -9.29 -9.08 -15.93
N ILE A 91 -8.00 -8.80 -15.69
CA ILE A 91 -7.47 -8.35 -14.38
C ILE A 91 -8.18 -7.09 -13.86
N HIS A 92 -8.52 -6.13 -14.73
CA HIS A 92 -9.19 -4.90 -14.32
C HIS A 92 -10.71 -5.03 -14.14
N THR A 93 -11.36 -5.96 -14.83
CA THR A 93 -12.82 -6.12 -14.79
C THR A 93 -13.29 -7.07 -13.70
N THR A 94 -12.48 -8.05 -13.30
CA THR A 94 -12.85 -9.03 -12.29
C THR A 94 -12.37 -8.56 -10.92
N ARG A 95 -13.31 -8.33 -9.98
CA ARG A 95 -13.03 -7.79 -8.63
C ARG A 95 -12.32 -8.79 -7.70
N GLU A 96 -12.25 -10.06 -8.06
CA GLU A 96 -11.49 -11.05 -7.34
C GLU A 96 -10.09 -11.13 -7.94
N GLY A 97 -9.09 -10.70 -7.18
CA GLY A 97 -7.69 -10.92 -7.53
C GLY A 97 -7.43 -12.39 -7.86
N ALA A 98 -6.37 -12.66 -8.60
CA ALA A 98 -5.91 -13.98 -9.03
C ALA A 98 -5.52 -14.96 -7.89
N ALA A 99 -6.23 -14.93 -6.76
CA ALA A 99 -6.00 -15.62 -5.51
C ALA A 99 -7.02 -16.75 -5.23
N ALA A 100 -7.95 -17.05 -6.13
CA ALA A 100 -8.65 -18.34 -6.10
C ALA A 100 -7.68 -19.41 -6.62
N ARG A 101 -7.07 -20.17 -5.69
CA ARG A 101 -5.88 -21.01 -5.96
C ARG A 101 -6.14 -22.50 -6.05
N ASP A 102 -7.39 -22.94 -6.14
CA ASP A 102 -7.66 -24.36 -6.22
C ASP A 102 -8.94 -24.65 -7.01
N GLU A 103 -8.85 -24.62 -8.34
CA GLU A 103 -9.93 -25.10 -9.20
C GLU A 103 -9.33 -25.95 -10.34
N THR A 104 -9.11 -27.22 -10.03
CA THR A 104 -8.74 -28.29 -10.98
C THR A 104 -9.96 -28.79 -11.77
N GLY A 105 -10.88 -27.88 -12.11
CA GLY A 105 -12.05 -28.20 -12.93
C GLY A 105 -11.64 -28.56 -14.36
N VAL A 106 -12.13 -29.70 -14.85
CA VAL A 106 -11.98 -30.08 -16.26
C VAL A 106 -12.68 -29.00 -17.10
N PRO A 107 -11.98 -28.38 -18.08
CA PRO A 107 -12.58 -27.37 -18.95
C PRO A 107 -13.72 -27.96 -19.78
N GLY A 108 -14.73 -27.14 -20.06
CA GLY A 108 -15.82 -27.48 -20.96
C GLY A 108 -17.20 -27.59 -20.31
N PRO A 109 -18.24 -27.79 -21.14
CA PRO A 109 -19.63 -27.81 -20.69
C PRO A 109 -19.92 -29.03 -19.81
N ARG A 110 -20.63 -28.81 -18.70
CA ARG A 110 -21.07 -29.84 -17.74
C ARG A 110 -22.56 -29.69 -17.40
N MET A 111 -23.24 -30.82 -17.14
CA MET A 111 -24.66 -30.80 -16.76
C MET A 111 -24.85 -30.01 -15.46
N GLY A 112 -25.76 -29.03 -15.48
CA GLY A 112 -26.01 -28.14 -14.34
C GLY A 112 -24.82 -27.22 -14.00
N GLY A 113 -23.92 -26.97 -14.96
CA GLY A 113 -22.67 -26.25 -14.71
C GLY A 113 -22.86 -24.79 -14.28
N VAL A 114 -22.30 -24.46 -13.12
CA VAL A 114 -21.94 -23.10 -12.71
C VAL A 114 -20.46 -22.93 -13.01
N TYR A 115 -20.08 -21.81 -13.64
CA TYR A 115 -18.71 -21.56 -14.10
C TYR A 115 -18.16 -20.29 -13.47
N THR A 116 -16.89 -20.30 -13.09
CA THR A 116 -16.19 -19.10 -12.61
C THR A 116 -15.77 -18.20 -13.78
N GLU A 117 -15.59 -16.90 -13.52
CA GLU A 117 -15.08 -15.97 -14.55
C GLU A 117 -13.73 -16.44 -15.10
N ARG A 118 -12.91 -17.09 -14.26
CA ARG A 118 -11.63 -17.67 -14.65
C ARG A 118 -11.76 -18.88 -15.56
N GLU A 119 -12.68 -19.82 -15.28
CA GLU A 119 -12.97 -20.94 -16.17
C GLU A 119 -13.44 -20.43 -17.54
N LEU A 120 -14.33 -19.45 -17.55
CA LEU A 120 -14.81 -18.83 -18.78
C LEU A 120 -13.69 -18.07 -19.51
N PHE A 121 -12.81 -17.38 -18.79
CA PHE A 121 -11.66 -16.69 -19.39
C PHE A 121 -10.67 -17.67 -20.03
N ARG A 122 -10.39 -18.80 -19.37
CA ARG A 122 -9.58 -19.88 -19.96
C ARG A 122 -10.20 -20.38 -21.27
N GLU A 123 -11.51 -20.64 -21.27
CA GLU A 123 -12.25 -21.07 -22.46
C GLU A 123 -12.21 -20.01 -23.58
N VAL A 124 -12.31 -18.72 -23.25
CA VAL A 124 -12.16 -17.61 -24.22
C VAL A 124 -10.78 -17.67 -24.89
N LEU A 125 -9.71 -17.87 -24.12
CA LEU A 125 -8.35 -17.95 -24.65
C LEU A 125 -8.13 -19.20 -25.51
N ILE A 126 -8.63 -20.37 -25.09
CA ILE A 126 -8.58 -21.60 -25.89
C ILE A 126 -9.28 -21.36 -27.24
N ARG A 127 -10.49 -20.78 -27.26
CA ARG A 127 -11.20 -20.44 -28.51
C ARG A 127 -10.51 -19.37 -29.37
N LYS A 128 -9.57 -18.62 -28.80
CA LYS A 128 -8.71 -17.68 -29.51
C LYS A 128 -7.42 -18.33 -30.03
N GLY A 129 -7.31 -19.65 -29.90
CA GLY A 129 -6.19 -20.46 -30.39
C GLY A 129 -5.12 -20.70 -29.34
N PHE A 130 -5.38 -20.48 -28.04
CA PHE A 130 -4.43 -20.80 -26.96
C PHE A 130 -4.61 -22.25 -26.46
N ASP A 131 -4.61 -23.19 -27.41
CA ASP A 131 -4.93 -24.61 -27.21
C ASP A 131 -4.03 -25.30 -26.18
N GLU A 132 -2.80 -24.80 -25.98
CA GLU A 132 -1.85 -25.28 -24.97
C GLU A 132 -2.42 -25.20 -23.55
N LEU A 133 -3.39 -24.32 -23.30
CA LEU A 133 -4.06 -24.24 -22.00
C LEU A 133 -4.83 -25.51 -21.68
N GLU A 134 -5.24 -26.32 -22.65
CA GLU A 134 -5.91 -27.61 -22.41
C GLU A 134 -4.97 -28.59 -21.73
N GLU A 135 -3.71 -28.65 -22.17
CA GLU A 135 -2.69 -29.60 -21.69
C GLU A 135 -1.87 -29.04 -20.51
N LEU A 136 -1.82 -27.71 -20.34
CA LEU A 136 -1.04 -27.03 -19.30
C LEU A 136 -1.96 -26.25 -18.33
N PRO A 137 -2.59 -26.91 -17.35
CA PRO A 137 -3.64 -26.30 -16.53
C PRO A 137 -3.17 -25.11 -15.67
N SER A 138 -1.90 -25.08 -15.26
CA SER A 138 -1.34 -23.97 -14.46
C SER A 138 -0.80 -22.81 -15.30
N LEU A 139 -0.74 -22.94 -16.62
CA LEU A 139 -0.13 -21.94 -17.50
C LEU A 139 -0.87 -20.60 -17.45
N LEU A 140 -2.21 -20.63 -17.44
CA LEU A 140 -3.03 -19.43 -17.33
C LEU A 140 -2.67 -18.61 -16.09
N ASP A 141 -2.50 -19.28 -14.96
CA ASP A 141 -2.25 -18.65 -13.66
C ASP A 141 -0.92 -17.93 -13.66
N LYS A 142 0.12 -18.57 -14.20
CA LYS A 142 1.44 -17.97 -14.34
C LYS A 142 1.41 -16.78 -15.29
N LEU A 143 0.70 -16.87 -16.42
CA LEU A 143 0.56 -15.75 -17.37
C LEU A 143 -0.22 -14.57 -16.77
N LEU A 144 -1.27 -14.82 -15.99
CA LEU A 144 -1.99 -13.78 -15.24
C LEU A 144 -1.10 -13.15 -14.16
N LEU A 145 -0.31 -13.96 -13.46
CA LEU A 145 0.66 -13.48 -12.47
C LEU A 145 1.69 -12.54 -13.10
N THR A 146 2.31 -12.97 -14.21
CA THR A 146 3.26 -12.16 -14.97
C THR A 146 2.61 -10.87 -15.51
N THR A 147 1.36 -10.93 -15.98
CA THR A 147 0.65 -9.73 -16.43
C THR A 147 0.45 -8.74 -15.29
N THR A 148 -0.01 -9.23 -14.13
CA THR A 148 -0.19 -8.43 -12.91
C THR A 148 1.14 -7.81 -12.46
N PHE A 149 2.20 -8.62 -12.39
CA PHE A 149 3.53 -8.16 -12.03
C PHE A 149 4.01 -7.03 -12.95
N ASN A 150 3.91 -7.20 -14.27
CA ASN A 150 4.34 -6.18 -15.22
C ASN A 150 3.62 -4.84 -15.01
N SER A 151 2.33 -4.87 -14.65
CA SER A 151 1.57 -3.66 -14.33
C SER A 151 2.07 -3.00 -13.04
N THR A 152 2.25 -3.78 -11.97
CA THR A 152 2.76 -3.28 -10.68
C THR A 152 4.17 -2.71 -10.83
N TYR A 153 5.04 -3.46 -11.50
CA TYR A 153 6.43 -3.08 -11.71
C TYR A 153 6.57 -1.83 -12.61
N LEU A 154 5.67 -1.63 -13.59
CA LEU A 154 5.65 -0.38 -14.37
C LEU A 154 5.40 0.85 -13.49
N GLY A 155 4.50 0.75 -12.49
CA GLY A 155 4.26 1.81 -11.52
C GLY A 155 5.50 2.07 -10.67
N PHE A 156 6.05 1.00 -10.08
CA PHE A 156 7.28 1.05 -9.28
C PHE A 156 8.46 1.66 -10.06
N SER A 157 8.68 1.25 -11.31
CA SER A 157 9.76 1.74 -12.17
C SER A 157 9.66 3.24 -12.41
N ARG A 158 8.45 3.76 -12.68
CA ARG A 158 8.22 5.20 -12.84
C ARG A 158 8.50 5.96 -11.54
N GLU A 159 8.07 5.43 -10.41
CA GLU A 159 8.34 6.02 -9.10
C GLU A 159 9.86 6.06 -8.84
N LEU A 160 10.52 4.90 -8.90
CA LEU A 160 11.93 4.74 -8.62
C LEU A 160 12.83 5.58 -9.52
N SER A 161 12.46 5.77 -10.80
CA SER A 161 13.24 6.56 -11.75
C SER A 161 13.56 7.99 -11.27
N ARG A 162 12.70 8.58 -10.43
CA ARG A 162 12.89 9.93 -9.86
C ARG A 162 13.98 9.99 -8.79
N HIS A 163 14.33 8.85 -8.21
CA HIS A 163 15.30 8.73 -7.12
C HIS A 163 16.70 8.37 -7.59
N ILE A 164 16.90 8.02 -8.86
CA ILE A 164 18.21 7.64 -9.39
C ILE A 164 19.19 8.82 -9.32
N LYS A 165 20.29 8.64 -8.59
CA LYS A 165 21.39 9.59 -8.41
C LYS A 165 22.70 9.03 -8.97
N ALA A 166 23.78 9.81 -8.92
CA ALA A 166 25.11 9.36 -9.34
C ALA A 166 25.70 8.32 -8.37
N ASP A 167 25.42 8.47 -7.07
CA ASP A 167 25.87 7.54 -6.02
C ASP A 167 24.77 6.55 -5.63
N PHE A 168 25.20 5.34 -5.25
CA PHE A 168 24.29 4.25 -4.89
C PHE A 168 23.58 4.51 -3.54
N ALA A 169 24.32 5.00 -2.54
CA ALA A 169 23.76 5.30 -1.23
C ALA A 169 22.81 6.50 -1.31
N ASP A 170 23.13 7.52 -2.11
CA ASP A 170 22.22 8.66 -2.35
C ASP A 170 20.92 8.22 -3.03
N THR A 171 21.01 7.29 -3.98
CA THR A 171 19.82 6.70 -4.63
C THR A 171 18.96 5.95 -3.64
N LEU A 172 19.58 5.09 -2.81
CA LEU A 172 18.87 4.35 -1.77
C LEU A 172 18.24 5.29 -0.75
N ARG A 173 18.96 6.31 -0.27
CA ARG A 173 18.44 7.31 0.68
C ARG A 173 17.23 8.03 0.11
N SER A 174 17.36 8.60 -1.08
CA SER A 174 16.25 9.32 -1.72
C SER A 174 15.01 8.43 -1.90
N TRP A 175 15.21 7.17 -2.29
CA TRP A 175 14.09 6.23 -2.45
C TRP A 175 13.48 5.82 -1.10
N ILE A 176 14.30 5.51 -0.08
CA ILE A 176 13.85 5.08 1.24
C ILE A 176 13.10 6.19 1.98
N GLU A 177 13.48 7.45 1.79
CA GLU A 177 12.77 8.60 2.36
C GLU A 177 11.30 8.65 1.93
N GLU A 178 11.00 8.33 0.65
CA GLU A 178 9.65 8.27 0.09
C GLU A 178 8.97 6.92 0.39
N ALA A 179 9.70 5.81 0.21
CA ALA A 179 9.17 4.45 0.37
C ALA A 179 8.89 4.05 1.84
N GLY A 180 9.55 4.68 2.81
CA GLY A 180 9.39 4.39 4.23
C GLY A 180 9.89 2.99 4.60
N THR A 181 9.00 2.09 5.04
CA THR A 181 9.39 0.71 5.43
C THR A 181 9.20 -0.32 4.32
N THR A 182 8.56 0.06 3.21
CA THR A 182 8.21 -0.83 2.10
C THR A 182 9.42 -1.30 1.31
N PHE A 183 10.55 -0.58 1.36
CA PHE A 183 11.82 -0.97 0.72
C PHE A 183 12.23 -2.41 1.02
N ARG A 184 11.87 -2.93 2.22
CA ARG A 184 12.19 -4.31 2.63
C ARG A 184 11.55 -5.37 1.73
N ALA A 185 10.35 -5.09 1.24
CA ALA A 185 9.65 -5.96 0.29
C ALA A 185 10.10 -5.69 -1.15
N ASP A 186 10.40 -4.43 -1.47
CA ASP A 186 10.60 -3.96 -2.83
C ASP A 186 12.07 -3.95 -3.27
N LEU A 187 13.02 -4.28 -2.41
CA LEU A 187 14.46 -4.29 -2.74
C LEU A 187 14.79 -5.20 -3.95
N ALA A 188 14.07 -6.31 -4.12
CA ALA A 188 14.22 -7.14 -5.31
C ALA A 188 13.76 -6.43 -6.60
N LEU A 189 12.69 -5.64 -6.52
CA LEU A 189 12.22 -4.80 -7.64
C LEU A 189 13.22 -3.69 -7.93
N PHE A 190 13.79 -3.09 -6.89
CA PHE A 190 14.83 -2.06 -7.02
C PHE A 190 16.04 -2.60 -7.79
N TYR A 191 16.60 -3.75 -7.40
CA TYR A 191 17.71 -4.36 -8.14
C TYR A 191 17.32 -4.79 -9.56
N TYR A 192 16.10 -5.28 -9.74
CA TYR A 192 15.59 -5.65 -11.05
C TYR A 192 15.49 -4.42 -11.98
N TYR A 193 15.05 -3.27 -11.45
CA TYR A 193 15.03 -2.00 -12.17
C TYR A 193 16.42 -1.55 -12.62
N LEU A 194 17.39 -1.57 -11.71
CA LEU A 194 18.76 -1.19 -12.04
C LEU A 194 19.34 -2.06 -13.16
N TRP A 195 19.09 -3.37 -13.09
CA TRP A 195 19.52 -4.31 -14.13
C TRP A 195 18.78 -4.10 -15.45
N GLU A 196 17.46 -3.98 -15.44
CA GLU A 196 16.64 -3.84 -16.65
C GLU A 196 16.93 -2.54 -17.41
N ASN A 197 17.28 -1.47 -16.69
CA ASN A 197 17.51 -0.14 -17.24
C ASN A 197 19.01 0.19 -17.40
N ASP A 198 19.89 -0.82 -17.28
CA ASP A 198 21.35 -0.69 -17.40
C ASP A 198 21.93 0.44 -16.52
N VAL A 199 21.40 0.63 -15.31
CA VAL A 199 21.85 1.67 -14.37
C VAL A 199 23.07 1.14 -13.59
N PRO A 200 24.28 1.70 -13.83
CA PRO A 200 25.49 1.12 -13.28
C PRO A 200 25.83 1.69 -11.90
N TYR A 201 26.10 0.81 -10.94
CA TYR A 201 26.77 1.18 -9.68
C TYR A 201 27.96 0.25 -9.44
N PRO A 202 29.16 0.77 -9.14
CA PRO A 202 30.35 -0.07 -8.91
C PRO A 202 30.19 -1.11 -7.79
N SER A 203 29.35 -0.81 -6.79
CA SER A 203 29.04 -1.68 -5.65
C SER A 203 28.04 -2.79 -5.96
N VAL A 204 27.35 -2.73 -7.11
CA VAL A 204 26.31 -3.68 -7.50
C VAL A 204 26.80 -4.56 -8.64
N GLN A 205 26.76 -5.87 -8.43
CA GLN A 205 27.15 -6.86 -9.43
C GLN A 205 25.97 -7.77 -9.78
N PHE A 206 25.55 -7.73 -11.03
CA PHE A 206 24.53 -8.63 -11.57
C PHE A 206 25.16 -9.88 -12.18
N ASN A 207 24.49 -11.02 -12.01
CA ASN A 207 24.92 -12.27 -12.61
C ASN A 207 24.53 -12.29 -14.11
N PRO A 208 25.51 -12.29 -15.04
CA PRO A 208 25.21 -12.26 -16.48
C PRO A 208 24.53 -13.54 -16.97
N GLN A 209 24.69 -14.66 -16.26
CA GLN A 209 24.05 -15.94 -16.62
C GLN A 209 22.57 -16.00 -16.21
N ALA A 210 22.08 -15.04 -15.42
CA ALA A 210 20.70 -15.03 -14.93
C ALA A 210 19.64 -14.80 -16.02
N THR A 211 20.06 -14.43 -17.24
CA THR A 211 19.23 -14.26 -18.45
C THR A 211 19.17 -15.50 -19.33
N SER A 212 20.10 -16.44 -19.17
CA SER A 212 20.22 -17.63 -20.02
C SER A 212 20.06 -18.93 -19.27
N THR A 213 20.19 -18.91 -17.94
CA THR A 213 20.26 -20.11 -17.12
C THR A 213 19.18 -20.06 -16.03
N ALA A 214 18.20 -20.95 -16.14
CA ALA A 214 17.13 -21.05 -15.14
C ALA A 214 17.70 -21.35 -13.75
N GLY A 215 17.18 -20.64 -12.74
CA GLY A 215 17.57 -20.79 -11.34
C GLY A 215 18.84 -20.06 -10.93
N MET A 216 19.53 -19.39 -11.84
CA MET A 216 20.62 -18.47 -11.49
C MET A 216 20.04 -17.15 -10.94
N PRO A 217 20.40 -16.74 -9.71
CA PRO A 217 19.90 -15.50 -9.13
C PRO A 217 20.52 -14.31 -9.84
N LEU A 218 19.72 -13.25 -10.07
CA LEU A 218 20.20 -12.00 -10.68
C LEU A 218 21.20 -11.29 -9.77
N VAL A 219 20.91 -11.26 -8.47
CA VAL A 219 21.79 -10.79 -7.40
C VAL A 219 21.95 -11.94 -6.42
N ALA A 220 23.19 -12.31 -6.10
CA ALA A 220 23.46 -13.40 -5.16
C ALA A 220 22.95 -13.06 -3.74
N MET A 221 22.40 -14.04 -3.00
CA MET A 221 21.83 -13.79 -1.67
C MET A 221 22.74 -13.02 -0.69
N PRO A 222 24.07 -13.27 -0.61
CA PRO A 222 24.94 -12.48 0.24
C PRO A 222 24.99 -11.00 -0.16
N ALA A 223 25.07 -10.69 -1.46
CA ALA A 223 25.03 -9.32 -1.96
C ALA A 223 23.67 -8.66 -1.71
N PHE A 224 22.58 -9.40 -1.91
CA PHE A 224 21.22 -8.93 -1.59
C PHE A 224 21.07 -8.57 -0.10
N ARG A 225 21.57 -9.41 0.81
CA ARG A 225 21.55 -9.16 2.26
C ARG A 225 22.41 -7.96 2.65
N ASN A 226 23.57 -7.78 2.02
CA ASN A 226 24.41 -6.59 2.26
C ASN A 226 23.68 -5.32 1.82
N GLY A 227 23.02 -5.35 0.65
CA GLY A 227 22.17 -4.25 0.20
C GLY A 227 21.03 -3.94 1.15
N LEU A 228 20.36 -4.97 1.68
CA LEU A 228 19.31 -4.79 2.69
C LEU A 228 19.87 -4.17 3.98
N SER A 229 21.04 -4.61 4.45
CA SER A 229 21.71 -4.01 5.62
C SER A 229 21.99 -2.53 5.41
N LEU A 230 22.51 -2.15 4.24
CA LEU A 230 22.73 -0.75 3.89
C LEU A 230 21.43 0.05 3.88
N CYS A 231 20.34 -0.52 3.36
CA CYS A 231 19.02 0.14 3.41
C CYS A 231 18.53 0.35 4.86
N GLU A 232 18.75 -0.62 5.75
CA GLU A 232 18.40 -0.50 7.18
C GLU A 232 19.24 0.57 7.89
N GLU A 233 20.53 0.66 7.58
CA GLU A 233 21.42 1.71 8.09
C GLU A 233 20.94 3.10 7.64
N ILE A 234 20.67 3.27 6.35
CA ILE A 234 20.12 4.52 5.80
C ILE A 234 18.78 4.89 6.43
N TYR A 235 17.87 3.91 6.57
CA TYR A 235 16.57 4.13 7.19
C TYR A 235 16.70 4.57 8.65
N PHE A 236 17.62 3.96 9.40
CA PHE A 236 17.93 4.36 10.76
C PHE A 236 18.47 5.79 10.83
N ASP A 237 19.42 6.15 9.97
CA ASP A 237 19.97 7.51 9.90
C ASP A 237 18.89 8.55 9.63
N ILE A 238 17.98 8.30 8.68
CA ILE A 238 16.82 9.16 8.40
C ILE A 238 15.96 9.35 9.66
N LEU A 239 15.70 8.29 10.43
CA LEU A 239 14.92 8.39 11.67
C LEU A 239 15.64 9.20 12.75
N VAL A 240 16.96 9.03 12.87
CA VAL A 240 17.79 9.79 13.81
C VAL A 240 17.80 11.27 13.44
N GLU A 241 17.99 11.59 12.16
CA GLU A 241 17.96 12.96 11.64
C GLU A 241 16.59 13.62 11.87
N ARG A 242 15.50 12.90 11.58
CA ARG A 242 14.13 13.37 11.85
C ARG A 242 13.90 13.64 13.34
N LEU A 243 14.29 12.72 14.21
CA LEU A 243 14.15 12.89 15.66
C LEU A 243 15.04 14.04 16.16
N GLY A 244 16.27 14.15 15.67
CA GLY A 244 17.18 15.24 15.99
C GLY A 244 16.58 16.59 15.65
N SER A 245 16.08 16.75 14.41
CA SER A 245 15.37 17.96 13.98
C SER A 245 14.15 18.25 14.84
N GLN A 246 13.34 17.23 15.17
CA GLN A 246 12.21 17.42 16.08
C GLN A 246 12.65 17.94 17.44
N LEU A 247 13.72 17.39 18.03
CA LEU A 247 14.20 17.79 19.35
C LEU A 247 14.82 19.20 19.37
N GLU A 248 15.54 19.59 18.32
CA GLU A 248 16.18 20.91 18.20
C GLU A 248 15.14 22.02 18.04
N HIS A 249 14.11 21.76 17.24
CA HIS A 249 13.12 22.74 16.82
C HIS A 249 11.81 22.66 17.62
N PHE A 250 11.72 21.72 18.58
CA PHE A 250 10.58 21.62 19.48
C PHE A 250 10.50 22.86 20.37
N ASN A 251 9.44 23.65 20.20
CA ASN A 251 9.13 24.75 21.10
C ASN A 251 8.16 24.28 22.20
N PRO A 252 8.63 23.99 23.44
CA PRO A 252 7.76 23.51 24.51
C PRO A 252 6.68 24.52 24.90
N ASN A 253 6.87 25.81 24.61
CA ASN A 253 5.88 26.85 24.94
C ASN A 253 4.74 26.93 23.92
N ARG A 254 4.88 26.31 22.74
CA ARG A 254 3.81 26.20 21.75
C ARG A 254 3.04 24.88 21.85
N PHE A 255 3.56 23.91 22.60
CA PHE A 255 2.91 22.63 22.80
C PHE A 255 1.71 22.78 23.74
N ILE A 256 0.50 22.60 23.23
CA ILE A 256 -0.71 22.71 24.04
C ILE A 256 -1.07 21.34 24.60
N THR A 257 -1.20 21.28 25.92
CA THR A 257 -1.63 20.07 26.65
C THR A 257 -3.08 20.22 27.12
N MET A 258 -3.75 19.11 27.40
CA MET A 258 -5.06 19.19 28.05
C MET A 258 -5.05 19.93 29.39
N TYR A 259 -3.92 19.95 30.11
CA TYR A 259 -3.80 20.75 31.34
C TYR A 259 -3.91 22.26 31.08
N LEU A 260 -3.35 22.74 29.97
CA LEU A 260 -3.51 24.13 29.56
C LEU A 260 -4.95 24.43 29.14
N VAL A 261 -5.58 23.50 28.40
CA VAL A 261 -6.99 23.63 28.01
C VAL A 261 -7.93 23.66 29.22
N ASP A 262 -7.67 22.83 30.23
CA ASP A 262 -8.46 22.79 31.47
C ASP A 262 -8.31 24.07 32.32
N ALA A 263 -7.25 24.86 32.08
CA ALA A 263 -7.02 26.14 32.75
C ALA A 263 -7.65 27.34 32.01
N MET A 264 -8.15 27.14 30.78
CA MET A 264 -8.80 28.19 29.99
C MET A 264 -10.20 28.49 30.54
N ASP A 265 -10.60 29.76 30.50
CA ASP A 265 -12.01 30.12 30.60
C ASP A 265 -12.77 29.82 29.29
N GLY A 266 -14.08 30.00 29.29
CA GLY A 266 -14.92 29.72 28.12
C GLY A 266 -14.53 30.52 26.87
N PHE A 267 -14.16 31.79 27.02
CA PHE A 267 -13.77 32.65 25.89
C PHE A 267 -12.39 32.26 25.36
N GLN A 268 -11.44 32.00 26.25
CA GLN A 268 -10.12 31.48 25.89
C GLN A 268 -10.24 30.14 25.15
N PHE A 269 -11.16 29.28 25.58
CA PHE A 269 -11.41 28.01 24.92
C PHE A 269 -12.00 28.18 23.51
N GLU A 270 -12.93 29.10 23.32
CA GLU A 270 -13.48 29.43 21.99
C GLU A 270 -12.40 29.98 21.04
N ASP A 271 -11.62 30.98 21.51
CA ASP A 271 -10.51 31.57 20.75
C ASP A 271 -9.47 30.48 20.40
N PHE A 272 -9.19 29.55 21.33
CA PHE A 272 -8.28 28.45 21.10
C PHE A 272 -8.81 27.43 20.07
N LEU A 273 -10.10 27.10 20.10
CA LEU A 273 -10.70 26.23 19.07
C LEU A 273 -10.61 26.87 17.69
N VAL A 274 -10.74 28.19 17.56
CA VAL A 274 -10.53 28.89 16.27
C VAL A 274 -9.13 28.62 15.74
N GLU A 275 -8.11 28.73 16.60
CA GLU A 275 -6.71 28.47 16.25
C GLU A 275 -6.47 27.02 15.84
N ILE A 276 -6.97 26.04 16.62
CA ILE A 276 -6.86 24.61 16.29
C ILE A 276 -7.48 24.33 14.92
N PHE A 277 -8.77 24.66 14.75
CA PHE A 277 -9.49 24.31 13.52
C PHE A 277 -8.86 24.98 12.30
N ARG A 278 -8.41 26.23 12.41
CA ARG A 278 -7.71 26.94 11.33
C ARG A 278 -6.40 26.24 10.97
N THR A 279 -5.60 25.86 11.96
CA THR A 279 -4.29 25.25 11.76
C THR A 279 -4.37 23.84 11.16
N ILE A 280 -5.36 23.04 11.58
CA ILE A 280 -5.58 21.69 11.00
C ILE A 280 -6.38 21.71 9.67
N GLY A 281 -6.55 22.89 9.07
CA GLY A 281 -7.01 23.06 7.69
C GLY A 281 -8.52 23.26 7.49
N TYR A 282 -9.22 23.82 8.47
CA TYR A 282 -10.59 24.33 8.28
C TYR A 282 -10.58 25.83 7.98
N ASP A 283 -11.53 26.27 7.16
CA ASP A 283 -11.84 27.69 7.02
C ASP A 283 -12.72 28.12 8.20
N VAL A 284 -12.20 28.98 9.09
CA VAL A 284 -12.94 29.42 10.28
C VAL A 284 -13.45 30.84 10.10
N LYS A 285 -14.77 31.04 10.27
CA LYS A 285 -15.40 32.35 10.37
C LYS A 285 -15.75 32.64 11.83
N GLU A 286 -15.15 33.69 12.37
CA GLU A 286 -15.43 34.15 13.73
C GLU A 286 -16.86 34.70 13.83
N THR A 287 -17.54 34.36 14.92
CA THR A 287 -18.83 34.94 15.25
C THR A 287 -18.65 36.29 15.93
N LYS A 288 -19.67 37.14 15.88
CA LYS A 288 -19.75 38.21 16.89
C LYS A 288 -20.00 37.50 18.23
N ARG A 289 -19.20 37.82 19.25
CA ARG A 289 -19.21 37.25 20.61
C ARG A 289 -20.58 37.23 21.34
N THR A 290 -21.61 37.80 20.71
CA THR A 290 -23.02 37.78 21.12
C THR A 290 -23.87 37.03 20.07
N ALA A 291 -23.60 35.75 19.83
CA ALA A 291 -24.43 34.91 18.96
C ALA A 291 -25.47 34.16 19.81
N ASP A 292 -26.67 34.74 19.89
CA ASP A 292 -27.77 34.39 20.80
C ASP A 292 -28.42 32.99 20.62
N GLN A 293 -27.80 32.05 19.90
CA GLN A 293 -28.43 30.77 19.53
C GLN A 293 -27.52 29.54 19.67
N GLY A 294 -26.45 29.61 20.48
CA GLY A 294 -25.60 28.45 20.75
C GLY A 294 -24.68 28.05 19.59
N ALA A 295 -24.19 29.04 18.85
CA ALA A 295 -23.19 28.89 17.81
C ALA A 295 -21.96 29.70 18.23
N ASP A 296 -20.88 29.02 18.60
CA ASP A 296 -19.67 29.70 19.05
C ASP A 296 -18.71 29.89 17.87
N LEU A 297 -18.57 28.87 17.01
CA LEU A 297 -17.74 28.92 15.79
C LEU A 297 -18.52 28.47 14.54
N PHE A 298 -18.17 29.04 13.39
CA PHE A 298 -18.52 28.51 12.08
C PHE A 298 -17.27 28.05 11.35
N VAL A 299 -17.26 26.80 10.92
CA VAL A 299 -16.16 26.24 10.15
C VAL A 299 -16.66 25.67 8.84
N SER A 300 -15.83 25.69 7.80
CA SER A 300 -16.10 24.96 6.56
C SER A 300 -14.91 24.12 6.13
N ARG A 301 -15.19 22.95 5.58
CA ARG A 301 -14.20 22.05 5.00
C ARG A 301 -14.84 21.21 3.90
N PHE A 302 -14.14 21.03 2.78
CA PHE A 302 -14.64 20.27 1.63
C PHE A 302 -16.03 20.70 1.14
N GLY A 303 -16.29 22.00 1.16
CA GLY A 303 -17.56 22.59 0.69
C GLY A 303 -18.76 22.42 1.63
N LYS A 304 -18.56 21.90 2.84
CA LYS A 304 -19.62 21.79 3.87
C LYS A 304 -19.44 22.81 4.97
N ASN A 305 -20.53 23.44 5.39
CA ASN A 305 -20.57 24.37 6.52
C ASN A 305 -20.99 23.64 7.80
N MET A 306 -20.29 23.91 8.88
CA MET A 306 -20.52 23.31 10.18
C MET A 306 -20.59 24.39 11.25
N VAL A 307 -21.54 24.25 12.16
CA VAL A 307 -21.58 25.04 13.40
C VAL A 307 -20.98 24.24 14.55
N ILE A 308 -20.21 24.93 15.40
CA ILE A 308 -19.60 24.34 16.58
C ILE A 308 -20.11 25.06 17.83
N GLN A 309 -20.58 24.28 18.80
CA GLN A 309 -20.78 24.72 20.18
C GLN A 309 -19.61 24.21 21.04
N ALA A 310 -18.88 25.13 21.64
CA ALA A 310 -17.84 24.89 22.62
C ALA A 310 -18.43 24.82 24.04
N LYS A 311 -17.92 23.91 24.87
CA LYS A 311 -18.22 23.81 26.31
C LYS A 311 -16.95 23.51 27.08
N ASN A 312 -16.40 24.51 27.78
CA ASN A 312 -15.31 24.32 28.74
C ASN A 312 -15.87 24.15 30.15
N TYR A 313 -16.02 22.91 30.64
CA TYR A 313 -16.68 22.60 31.92
C TYR A 313 -15.84 21.65 32.79
N THR A 314 -16.02 21.73 34.11
CA THR A 314 -15.43 20.80 35.08
C THR A 314 -16.21 19.49 35.24
N GLY A 315 -17.49 19.47 34.85
CA GLY A 315 -18.39 18.31 34.92
C GLY A 315 -18.81 17.79 33.55
N SER A 316 -19.66 16.76 33.52
CA SER A 316 -20.14 16.19 32.25
C SER A 316 -21.09 17.12 31.50
N VAL A 317 -21.02 17.10 30.17
CA VAL A 317 -21.87 17.89 29.29
C VAL A 317 -23.17 17.15 28.96
N GLY A 318 -24.30 17.78 29.25
CA GLY A 318 -25.64 17.21 29.06
C GLY A 318 -26.34 17.61 27.76
N ASN A 319 -27.59 17.18 27.61
CA ASN A 319 -28.40 17.35 26.38
C ASN A 319 -28.52 18.81 25.90
N SER A 320 -28.47 19.79 26.80
CA SER A 320 -28.63 21.20 26.45
C SER A 320 -27.61 21.66 25.41
N ALA A 321 -26.35 21.23 25.49
CA ALA A 321 -25.34 21.59 24.51
C ALA A 321 -25.65 21.03 23.12
N VAL A 322 -26.17 19.80 23.06
CA VAL A 322 -26.59 19.16 21.81
C VAL A 322 -27.81 19.86 21.22
N GLN A 323 -28.79 20.22 22.05
CA GLN A 323 -29.98 20.97 21.62
C GLN A 323 -29.63 22.36 21.07
N GLN A 324 -28.66 23.03 21.69
CA GLN A 324 -28.11 24.31 21.20
C GLN A 324 -27.50 24.14 19.81
N ALA A 325 -26.61 23.16 19.61
CA ALA A 325 -25.99 22.90 18.33
C ALA A 325 -27.00 22.54 17.22
N ILE A 326 -28.06 21.78 17.55
CA ILE A 326 -29.16 21.48 16.61
C ILE A 326 -29.89 22.76 16.22
N SER A 327 -30.23 23.60 17.19
CA SER A 327 -30.96 24.86 16.98
C SER A 327 -30.13 25.81 16.12
N ALA A 328 -28.84 25.95 16.43
CA ALA A 328 -27.88 26.73 15.67
C ALA A 328 -27.77 26.24 14.22
N LYS A 329 -27.61 24.93 14.00
CA LYS A 329 -27.53 24.34 12.66
C LYS A 329 -28.73 24.72 11.81
N ALA A 330 -29.93 24.56 12.37
CA ALA A 330 -31.18 24.88 11.68
C ALA A 330 -31.31 26.39 11.41
N PHE A 331 -31.00 27.23 12.39
CA PHE A 331 -31.13 28.68 12.28
C PHE A 331 -30.19 29.29 11.23
N TYR A 332 -28.93 28.82 11.19
CA TYR A 332 -27.90 29.34 10.29
C TYR A 332 -27.80 28.57 8.96
N GLY A 333 -28.56 27.49 8.77
CA GLY A 333 -28.55 26.70 7.54
C GLY A 333 -27.26 25.92 7.31
N CYS A 334 -26.60 25.45 8.36
CA CYS A 334 -25.37 24.65 8.26
C CYS A 334 -25.68 23.18 7.89
N ASP A 335 -24.76 22.55 7.18
CA ASP A 335 -24.85 21.13 6.79
C ASP A 335 -24.64 20.20 7.97
N GLU A 336 -23.76 20.59 8.89
CA GLU A 336 -23.31 19.78 10.02
C GLU A 336 -23.30 20.58 11.34
N ALA A 337 -23.34 19.87 12.47
CA ALA A 337 -23.25 20.44 13.81
C ALA A 337 -22.25 19.63 14.64
N MET A 338 -21.51 20.32 15.48
CA MET A 338 -20.54 19.72 16.39
C MET A 338 -20.65 20.34 17.79
N VAL A 339 -20.46 19.53 18.82
CA VAL A 339 -20.21 20.01 20.18
C VAL A 339 -18.81 19.57 20.59
N VAL A 340 -18.00 20.52 21.05
CA VAL A 340 -16.63 20.30 21.50
C VAL A 340 -16.53 20.63 22.99
N THR A 341 -15.89 19.76 23.77
CA THR A 341 -15.67 19.98 25.20
C THR A 341 -14.33 19.42 25.67
N ASN A 342 -13.76 20.03 26.70
CA ASN A 342 -12.61 19.50 27.43
C ASN A 342 -12.96 18.34 28.39
N SER A 343 -14.26 18.03 28.52
CA SER A 343 -14.83 17.05 29.45
C SER A 343 -15.49 15.88 28.67
N TYR A 344 -16.41 15.17 29.31
CA TYR A 344 -17.13 14.03 28.73
C TYR A 344 -18.63 14.30 28.66
N PHE A 345 -19.29 13.72 27.67
CA PHE A 345 -20.75 13.81 27.52
C PHE A 345 -21.47 12.82 28.44
N THR A 346 -22.69 13.18 28.87
CA THR A 346 -23.59 12.21 29.52
C THR A 346 -24.08 11.16 28.51
N LYS A 347 -24.54 10.01 29.02
CA LYS A 347 -25.13 8.96 28.17
C LYS A 347 -26.30 9.50 27.33
N SER A 348 -27.19 10.28 27.94
CA SER A 348 -28.33 10.88 27.26
C SER A 348 -27.91 11.88 26.17
N ALA A 349 -26.81 12.61 26.37
CA ALA A 349 -26.33 13.57 25.38
C ALA A 349 -25.77 12.83 24.15
N ARG A 350 -25.04 11.73 24.36
CA ARG A 350 -24.58 10.85 23.27
C ARG A 350 -25.75 10.25 22.48
N GLU A 351 -26.78 9.76 23.16
CA GLU A 351 -27.98 9.20 22.52
C GLU A 351 -28.71 10.24 21.66
N LEU A 352 -28.88 11.47 22.18
CA LEU A 352 -29.50 12.56 21.44
C LEU A 352 -28.64 12.98 20.23
N ALA A 353 -27.34 13.13 20.40
CA ALA A 353 -26.43 13.55 19.35
C ALA A 353 -26.38 12.55 18.20
N ASN A 354 -26.36 11.25 18.51
CA ASN A 354 -26.42 10.19 17.50
C ASN A 354 -27.72 10.25 16.69
N THR A 355 -28.86 10.48 17.36
CA THR A 355 -30.17 10.60 16.70
C THR A 355 -30.27 11.84 15.81
N ALA A 356 -29.69 12.95 16.26
CA ALA A 356 -29.75 14.24 15.56
C ALA A 356 -28.57 14.49 14.60
N ALA A 357 -27.70 13.50 14.41
CA ALA A 357 -26.48 13.61 13.60
C ALA A 357 -25.59 14.81 14.00
N VAL A 358 -25.43 15.02 15.31
CA VAL A 358 -24.49 16.01 15.88
C VAL A 358 -23.20 15.30 16.24
N ARG A 359 -22.06 15.80 15.75
CA ARG A 359 -20.75 15.26 16.10
C ARG A 359 -20.39 15.68 17.52
N LEU A 360 -19.90 14.74 18.31
CA LEU A 360 -19.42 14.99 19.67
C LEU A 360 -17.90 14.82 19.71
N ILE A 361 -17.20 15.85 20.17
CA ILE A 361 -15.77 15.82 20.47
C ILE A 361 -15.64 16.01 21.98
N ASP A 362 -15.45 14.91 22.69
CA ASP A 362 -15.15 14.92 24.12
C ASP A 362 -13.64 15.06 24.35
N ARG A 363 -13.19 14.90 25.59
CA ARG A 363 -11.79 15.04 25.97
C ARG A 363 -10.82 14.20 25.13
N GLU A 364 -11.15 12.93 24.86
CA GLU A 364 -10.28 12.05 24.07
C GLU A 364 -10.27 12.46 22.60
N GLY A 365 -11.45 12.84 22.08
CA GLY A 365 -11.55 13.46 20.77
C GLY A 365 -10.71 14.73 20.67
N LEU A 366 -10.81 15.63 21.65
CA LEU A 366 -10.08 16.89 21.68
C LEU A 366 -8.58 16.67 21.79
N GLN A 367 -8.12 15.67 22.56
CA GLN A 367 -6.71 15.29 22.60
C GLN A 367 -6.19 14.90 21.21
N SER A 368 -6.99 14.17 20.41
CA SER A 368 -6.60 13.83 19.04
C SER A 368 -6.44 15.08 18.16
N TYR A 369 -7.33 16.08 18.32
CA TYR A 369 -7.20 17.37 17.62
C TYR A 369 -5.97 18.17 18.10
N LEU A 370 -5.62 18.08 19.39
CA LEU A 370 -4.41 18.68 19.94
C LEU A 370 -3.15 18.04 19.38
N ASP A 371 -3.13 16.71 19.23
CA ASP A 371 -2.00 15.99 18.68
C ASP A 371 -1.76 16.40 17.21
N ASP A 372 -2.82 16.44 16.39
CA ASP A 372 -2.77 16.94 15.01
C ASP A 372 -2.31 18.41 14.95
N TYR A 373 -2.81 19.25 15.86
CA TYR A 373 -2.44 20.66 15.97
C TYR A 373 -0.95 20.84 16.32
N ASN A 374 -0.48 20.14 17.34
CA ASN A 374 0.91 20.19 17.79
C ASN A 374 1.87 19.67 16.70
N GLN A 375 1.48 18.61 15.98
CA GLN A 375 2.24 18.11 14.83
C GLN A 375 2.35 19.17 13.73
N LYS A 376 1.25 19.88 13.45
CA LYS A 376 1.26 20.93 12.42
C LYS A 376 2.12 22.13 12.81
N LEU A 377 2.15 22.50 14.09
CA LEU A 377 3.04 23.55 14.59
C LEU A 377 4.53 23.21 14.41
N ILE A 378 4.90 21.94 14.59
CA ILE A 378 6.27 21.45 14.34
C ILE A 378 6.62 21.62 12.86
N GLU A 379 5.73 21.22 11.95
CA GLU A 379 5.94 21.35 10.50
C GLU A 379 6.08 22.82 10.04
N VAL A 380 5.22 23.71 10.55
CA VAL A 380 5.27 25.14 10.19
C VAL A 380 6.57 25.78 10.65
N PHE A 381 7.02 25.46 11.86
CA PHE A 381 8.27 26.00 12.40
C PHE A 381 9.49 25.54 11.57
N GLN A 382 9.53 24.26 11.18
CA GLN A 382 10.56 23.75 10.26
C GLN A 382 10.59 24.52 8.93
N ALA A 383 9.42 24.77 8.33
CA ALA A 383 9.33 25.51 7.08
C ALA A 383 9.71 27.00 7.22
N GLU A 384 9.44 27.64 8.36
CA GLU A 384 9.82 29.03 8.62
C GLU A 384 11.35 29.18 8.71
N GLU A 385 12.05 28.25 9.39
CA GLU A 385 13.51 28.29 9.50
C GLU A 385 14.22 27.99 8.18
N GLU A 386 13.75 27.01 7.39
CA GLU A 386 14.28 26.73 6.04
C GLU A 386 14.17 27.94 5.10
N ASN A 387 13.16 28.79 5.28
CA ASN A 387 13.01 30.03 4.51
C ASN A 387 13.88 31.18 5.01
N MET A 388 14.41 31.08 6.23
CA MET A 388 15.30 32.07 6.84
C MET A 388 16.79 31.76 6.66
N SER A 389 17.13 30.49 6.39
CA SER A 389 18.48 30.01 6.03
C SER A 389 18.76 30.14 4.53
#